data_AF-A0A383EG81-F1
#
_entry.id   AF-A0A383EG81-F1
#
_cell.length_a   1.000
_cell.length_b   1.000
_cell.length_c   1.000
_cell.angle_alpha   90.00
_cell.angle_beta   90.00
_cell.angle_gamma   90.00
#
_symmetry.space_group_name_H-M   'P 1'
#
loop_
_entity.id
_entity.type
_entity.pdbx_description
1 polymer ?
#
loop_
_entity_poly.entity_id
_entity_poly.type
_entity_poly.pdbx_seq_one_letter_code
_entity_poly.pdbx_strand_id
1 'polypeptide(L)'
;AAWGALKNVLPVVNDGAEIKFLFLPEGEDPASLLEKENKEDFESRLKESLMLSEYFIERLTLAVGTGSLEKKASLASKAMELLRSMPESSIKKLMEAEVSIITGISKADIEKDSQSMPTRKNRDTKFITSTKLDKGEKSFQPGGIIAKAVTALVTFPELIYEIDSTEWIKDLSRPEGNLLLQVIEYFQNSPKGQVADLLSSLDTDSASFIGTLLSETPLLEEKNSKTYFQD
;
A
#
# COMPACT_ATOMS: atom_id res chain seq x y z
N ALA A 1 31.01 11.01 -3.35
CA ALA A 1 31.36 11.00 -1.91
C ALA A 1 30.24 11.55 -1.02
N ALA A 2 29.75 12.79 -1.23
CA ALA A 2 28.81 13.46 -0.32
C ALA A 2 27.51 12.70 0.02
N TRP A 3 26.87 12.02 -0.96
CA TRP A 3 25.68 11.19 -0.69
C TRP A 3 25.97 10.03 0.27
N GLY A 4 27.16 9.43 0.19
CA GLY A 4 27.59 8.40 1.12
C GLY A 4 27.80 8.95 2.53
N ALA A 5 28.40 10.13 2.64
CA ALA A 5 28.56 10.83 3.92
C ALA A 5 27.19 11.16 4.54
N LEU A 6 26.22 11.62 3.75
CA LEU A 6 24.86 11.85 4.21
C LEU A 6 24.25 10.60 4.84
N LYS A 7 24.30 9.46 4.15
CA LYS A 7 23.76 8.18 4.67
C LYS A 7 24.36 7.78 6.02
N ASN A 8 25.66 8.01 6.20
CA ASN A 8 26.35 7.66 7.45
C ASN A 8 25.99 8.59 8.60
N VAL A 9 25.55 9.81 8.29
CA VAL A 9 25.25 10.85 9.27
C VAL A 9 23.78 10.83 9.69
N LEU A 10 22.86 10.38 8.83
CA LEU A 10 21.42 10.28 9.16
C LEU A 10 21.12 9.63 10.54
N PRO A 11 21.78 8.53 10.95
CA PRO A 11 21.49 7.89 12.24
C PRO A 11 21.87 8.73 13.48
N VAL A 12 22.72 9.74 13.33
CA VAL A 12 23.17 10.61 14.44
C VAL A 12 22.47 11.97 14.45
N VAL A 13 21.66 12.27 13.44
CA VAL A 13 20.92 13.53 13.33
C VAL A 13 19.76 13.52 14.33
N ASN A 14 19.80 14.44 15.30
CA ASN A 14 18.74 14.66 16.28
C ASN A 14 18.29 16.12 16.27
N ASP A 15 17.23 16.43 17.00
CA ASP A 15 16.79 17.81 17.19
C ASP A 15 17.91 18.64 17.85
N GLY A 16 18.33 19.71 17.17
CA GLY A 16 19.45 20.58 17.57
C GLY A 16 20.79 20.28 16.93
N ALA A 17 20.92 19.21 16.14
CA ALA A 17 22.13 18.95 15.36
C ALA A 17 22.14 19.76 14.06
N GLU A 18 23.10 20.67 13.91
CA GLU A 18 23.35 21.38 12.64
C GLU A 18 24.46 20.68 11.86
N ILE A 19 24.11 20.20 10.68
CA ILE A 19 25.05 19.51 9.78
C ILE A 19 25.01 20.21 8.43
N LYS A 20 26.20 20.58 7.95
CA LYS A 20 26.38 21.32 6.70
C LYS A 20 27.37 20.60 5.79
N PHE A 21 27.12 20.66 4.49
CA PHE A 21 27.96 20.13 3.43
C PHE A 21 28.65 21.29 2.72
N LEU A 22 29.96 21.30 2.80
CA LEU A 22 30.81 22.23 2.06
C LEU A 22 31.34 21.53 0.81
N PHE A 23 31.04 22.08 -0.36
CA PHE A 23 31.57 21.60 -1.64
C PHE A 23 32.75 22.47 -2.06
N LEU A 24 33.90 21.83 -2.26
CA LEU A 24 35.12 22.52 -2.70
C LEU A 24 35.19 22.52 -4.23
N PRO A 25 35.91 23.49 -4.83
CA PRO A 25 36.22 23.48 -6.26
C PRO A 25 36.95 22.20 -6.68
N GLU A 26 36.86 21.86 -7.97
CA GLU A 26 37.44 20.64 -8.50
C GLU A 26 38.98 20.64 -8.34
N GLY A 27 39.52 19.59 -7.74
CA GLY A 27 40.97 19.45 -7.50
C GLY A 27 41.49 20.16 -6.24
N GLU A 28 40.65 20.85 -5.48
CA GLU A 28 41.02 21.45 -4.20
C GLU A 28 40.73 20.50 -3.02
N ASP A 29 41.61 20.51 -2.03
CA ASP A 29 41.41 19.89 -0.73
C ASP A 29 41.37 20.97 0.37
N PRO A 30 40.89 20.65 1.59
CA PRO A 30 40.78 21.65 2.65
C PRO A 30 42.12 22.32 2.99
N ALA A 31 43.23 21.58 2.87
CA ALA A 31 44.56 22.12 3.13
C ALA A 31 44.98 23.14 2.04
N SER A 32 44.87 22.79 0.75
CA SER A 32 45.22 23.70 -0.34
C SER A 32 44.34 24.95 -0.36
N LEU A 33 43.06 24.82 0.01
CA LEU A 33 42.15 25.96 0.11
C LEU A 33 42.54 26.92 1.23
N LEU A 34 42.95 26.41 2.39
CA LEU A 34 43.44 27.25 3.49
C LEU A 34 44.77 27.95 3.17
N GLU A 35 45.55 27.42 2.23
CA GLU A 35 46.76 28.07 1.73
C GLU A 35 46.47 29.15 0.67
N LYS A 36 45.37 29.02 -0.09
CA LYS A 36 45.00 29.92 -1.19
C LYS A 36 44.02 31.03 -0.79
N GLU A 37 43.07 30.73 0.10
CA GLU A 37 42.03 31.65 0.55
C GLU A 37 42.40 32.26 1.91
N ASN A 38 42.07 33.54 2.11
CA ASN A 38 42.19 34.15 3.42
C ASN A 38 41.04 33.69 4.32
N LYS A 39 41.16 33.91 5.63
CA LYS A 39 40.17 33.49 6.62
C LYS A 39 38.76 34.02 6.29
N GLU A 40 38.64 35.27 5.83
CA GLU A 40 37.36 35.86 5.47
C GLU A 40 36.68 35.17 4.27
N ASP A 41 37.47 34.73 3.29
CA ASP A 41 36.97 34.03 2.09
C ASP A 41 36.47 32.63 2.47
N PHE A 42 37.23 31.91 3.30
CA PHE A 42 36.84 30.61 3.81
C PHE A 42 35.57 30.69 4.70
N GLU A 43 35.45 31.71 5.55
CA GLU A 43 34.24 31.97 6.33
C GLU A 43 33.03 32.29 5.45
N SER A 44 33.23 33.01 4.35
CA SER A 44 32.18 33.28 3.37
C SER A 44 31.73 31.99 2.69
N ARG A 45 32.67 31.13 2.31
CA ARG A 45 32.37 29.81 1.73
C ARG A 45 31.66 28.89 2.72
N LEU A 46 32.00 28.94 4.00
CA LEU A 46 31.27 28.23 5.06
C LEU A 46 29.82 28.71 5.18
N LYS A 47 29.53 29.99 4.94
CA LYS A 47 28.15 30.50 4.91
C LYS A 47 27.37 30.00 3.69
N GLU A 48 28.06 29.72 2.58
CA GLU A 48 27.49 29.11 1.37
C GLU A 48 27.34 27.57 1.49
N SER A 49 27.76 26.97 2.60
CA SER A 49 27.58 25.52 2.81
C SER A 49 26.10 25.16 2.90
N LEU A 50 25.75 24.03 2.28
CA LEU A 50 24.37 23.55 2.22
C LEU A 50 24.01 22.82 3.50
N MET A 51 22.85 23.10 4.09
CA MET A 51 22.36 22.29 5.20
C MET A 51 22.07 20.86 4.73
N LEU A 52 22.16 19.88 5.65
CA LEU A 52 21.85 18.48 5.34
C LEU A 52 20.46 18.31 4.72
N SER A 53 19.46 19.03 5.24
CA SER A 53 18.09 19.04 4.71
C SER A 53 18.05 19.59 3.28
N GLU A 54 18.65 20.75 3.04
CA GLU A 54 18.69 21.39 1.72
C GLU A 54 19.39 20.52 0.69
N TYR A 55 20.57 19.99 1.02
CA TYR A 55 21.33 19.11 0.13
C TYR A 55 20.54 17.84 -0.23
N PHE A 56 19.85 17.24 0.75
CA PHE A 56 19.02 16.07 0.52
C PHE A 56 17.86 16.36 -0.45
N ILE A 57 17.17 17.47 -0.24
CA ILE A 57 16.01 17.89 -1.02
C ILE A 57 16.39 18.32 -2.44
N GLU A 58 17.48 19.06 -2.60
CA GLU A 58 18.00 19.45 -3.90
C GLU A 58 18.34 18.20 -4.73
N ARG A 59 19.05 17.24 -4.13
CA ARG A 59 19.38 15.96 -4.78
C ARG A 59 18.15 15.17 -5.19
N LEU A 60 17.13 15.13 -4.32
CA LEU A 60 15.87 14.47 -4.62
C LEU A 60 15.17 15.14 -5.80
N THR A 61 15.07 16.47 -5.79
CA THR A 61 14.40 17.27 -6.82
C THR A 61 15.07 17.09 -8.19
N LEU A 62 16.41 17.12 -8.24
CA LEU A 62 17.16 16.86 -9.47
C LEU A 62 16.91 15.46 -10.04
N ALA A 63 16.79 14.44 -9.17
CA ALA A 63 16.49 13.08 -9.59
C ALA A 63 15.02 12.88 -10.03
N VAL A 64 14.07 13.60 -9.41
CA VAL A 64 12.65 13.62 -9.80
C VAL A 64 12.45 14.32 -11.14
N GLY A 65 13.09 15.47 -11.34
CA GLY A 65 12.95 16.31 -12.55
C GLY A 65 13.46 15.64 -13.83
N THR A 66 14.28 14.59 -13.71
CA THR A 66 14.89 13.86 -14.83
C THR A 66 14.23 12.50 -15.12
N GLY A 67 13.16 12.13 -14.39
CA GLY A 67 12.58 10.79 -14.40
C GLY A 67 11.12 10.69 -14.87
N SER A 68 10.71 9.45 -15.19
CA SER A 68 9.29 9.08 -15.40
C SER A 68 8.55 8.94 -14.06
N LEU A 69 7.23 8.80 -14.10
CA LEU A 69 6.39 8.65 -12.90
C LEU A 69 6.82 7.46 -12.02
N GLU A 70 7.20 6.35 -12.64
CA GLU A 70 7.71 5.14 -11.97
C GLU A 70 9.03 5.41 -11.24
N LYS A 71 9.91 6.23 -11.84
CA LYS A 71 11.17 6.63 -11.21
C LYS A 71 10.92 7.55 -10.02
N LYS A 72 9.92 8.43 -10.09
CA LYS A 72 9.51 9.27 -8.95
C LYS A 72 9.03 8.43 -7.79
N ALA A 73 8.18 7.43 -8.05
CA ALA A 73 7.69 6.51 -7.02
C ALA A 73 8.82 5.69 -6.36
N SER A 74 9.72 5.12 -7.17
CA SER A 74 10.88 4.39 -6.66
C SER A 74 11.82 5.27 -5.84
N LEU A 75 12.04 6.51 -6.27
CA LEU A 75 12.89 7.46 -5.59
C LEU A 75 12.28 7.93 -4.26
N ALA A 76 10.96 8.17 -4.21
CA ALA A 76 10.24 8.50 -2.99
C ALA A 76 10.38 7.39 -1.93
N SER A 77 10.18 6.15 -2.33
CA SER A 77 10.33 4.97 -1.46
C SER A 77 11.75 4.88 -0.89
N LYS A 78 12.77 4.99 -1.75
CA LYS A 78 14.19 5.01 -1.31
C LYS A 78 14.52 6.18 -0.38
N ALA A 79 13.96 7.36 -0.63
CA ALA A 79 14.19 8.52 0.20
C ALA A 79 13.60 8.31 1.61
N MET A 80 12.36 7.82 1.70
CA MET A 80 11.72 7.47 2.96
C MET A 80 12.48 6.37 3.70
N GLU A 81 12.97 5.36 3.00
CA GLU A 81 13.78 4.29 3.58
C GLU A 81 15.08 4.83 4.20
N LEU A 82 15.74 5.79 3.54
CA LEU A 82 16.93 6.45 4.11
C LEU A 82 16.58 7.25 5.37
N LEU A 83 15.49 8.02 5.36
CA LEU A 83 15.04 8.79 6.53
C LEU A 83 14.63 7.89 7.69
N ARG A 84 14.24 6.63 7.44
CA ARG A 84 13.94 5.65 8.49
C ARG A 84 15.12 5.38 9.42
N SER A 85 16.35 5.54 8.92
CA SER A 85 17.56 5.39 9.73
C SER A 85 17.75 6.51 10.76
N MET A 86 17.09 7.66 10.57
CA MET A 86 17.14 8.76 11.52
C MET A 86 16.33 8.43 12.79
N PRO A 87 16.80 8.86 13.97
CA PRO A 87 16.00 8.80 15.19
C PRO A 87 14.74 9.66 15.05
N GLU A 88 13.68 9.28 15.78
CA GLU A 88 12.43 10.03 15.81
C GLU A 88 12.69 11.44 16.36
N SER A 89 12.59 12.42 15.46
CA SER A 89 12.95 13.81 15.69
C SER A 89 12.05 14.74 14.87
N SER A 90 11.98 16.01 15.24
CA SER A 90 11.24 17.04 14.51
C SER A 90 11.83 17.24 13.11
N ILE A 91 13.16 17.22 12.98
CA ILE A 91 13.83 17.33 11.68
C ILE A 91 13.48 16.16 10.75
N LYS A 92 13.42 14.92 11.25
CA LYS A 92 12.98 13.76 10.46
C LYS A 92 11.58 13.96 9.90
N LYS A 93 10.63 14.39 10.73
CA LYS A 93 9.23 14.64 10.31
C LYS A 93 9.14 15.71 9.23
N LEU A 94 9.91 16.79 9.36
CA LEU A 94 9.97 17.84 8.35
C LEU A 94 10.56 17.34 7.03
N MET A 95 11.63 16.54 7.08
CA MET A 95 12.21 15.94 5.89
C MET A 95 11.25 14.96 5.19
N GLU A 96 10.54 14.12 5.95
CA GLU A 96 9.52 13.21 5.40
C GLU A 96 8.37 13.96 4.73
N ALA A 97 7.92 15.07 5.34
CA ALA A 97 6.89 15.93 4.75
C ALA A 97 7.37 16.56 3.44
N GLU A 98 8.59 17.07 3.40
CA GLU A 98 9.18 17.70 2.21
C GLU A 98 9.35 16.69 1.07
N VAL A 99 9.82 15.47 1.36
CA VAL A 99 9.85 14.36 0.38
C VAL A 99 8.47 14.08 -0.19
N SER A 100 7.44 14.09 0.64
CA SER A 100 6.07 13.84 0.22
C SER A 100 5.55 14.94 -0.73
N ILE A 101 5.90 16.20 -0.47
CA ILE A 101 5.55 17.34 -1.32
C ILE A 101 6.21 17.21 -2.70
N ILE A 102 7.50 16.90 -2.75
CA ILE A 102 8.28 16.84 -3.99
C ILE A 102 7.85 15.65 -4.87
N THR A 103 7.52 14.53 -4.24
CA THR A 103 7.21 13.28 -4.96
C THR A 103 5.72 13.09 -5.20
N GLY A 104 4.86 13.81 -4.47
CA GLY A 104 3.41 13.65 -4.51
C GLY A 104 2.91 12.38 -3.81
N ILE A 105 3.77 11.65 -3.10
CA ILE A 105 3.45 10.38 -2.46
C ILE A 105 3.61 10.55 -0.95
N SER A 106 2.57 10.24 -0.18
CA SER A 106 2.63 10.41 1.27
C SER A 106 3.38 9.25 1.93
N LYS A 107 3.99 9.53 3.10
CA LYS A 107 4.54 8.50 3.99
C LYS A 107 3.56 7.34 4.24
N ALA A 108 2.27 7.65 4.41
CA ALA A 108 1.25 6.64 4.66
C ALA A 108 1.01 5.71 3.45
N ASP A 109 1.25 6.19 2.23
CA ASP A 109 1.13 5.39 1.01
C ASP A 109 2.33 4.45 0.86
N ILE A 110 3.53 4.93 1.20
CA ILE A 110 4.77 4.14 1.17
C ILE A 110 4.81 3.10 2.30
N GLU A 111 4.31 3.44 3.49
CA GLU A 111 4.23 2.51 4.63
C GLU A 111 3.23 1.38 4.39
N LYS A 112 2.13 1.65 3.67
CA LYS A 112 1.17 0.61 3.24
C LYS A 112 1.80 -0.39 2.28
N ASP A 113 2.68 0.06 1.39
CA ASP A 113 3.43 -0.80 0.47
C ASP A 113 4.53 -1.59 1.20
N SER A 114 5.24 -0.94 2.12
CA SER A 114 6.32 -1.55 2.92
C SER A 114 5.82 -2.60 3.93
N GLN A 115 4.56 -2.49 4.37
CA GLN A 115 3.88 -3.44 5.25
C GLN A 115 2.93 -4.38 4.51
N SER A 116 3.18 -4.65 3.22
CA SER A 116 2.52 -5.73 2.47
C SER A 116 3.42 -7.00 2.45
N MET A 117 3.72 -7.62 3.60
CA MET A 117 2.98 -8.84 4.02
C MET A 117 1.49 -8.54 4.28
N PRO A 118 0.55 -9.44 3.93
CA PRO A 118 -0.85 -9.08 3.71
C PRO A 118 -1.56 -8.77 5.04
N THR A 119 -1.43 -7.54 5.52
CA THR A 119 -2.32 -6.96 6.51
C THR A 119 -2.93 -5.70 5.92
N ARG A 120 -3.88 -5.90 5.00
CA ARG A 120 -4.77 -4.85 4.51
C ARG A 120 -5.62 -4.36 5.66
N LYS A 121 -5.15 -3.31 6.35
CA LYS A 121 -6.01 -2.43 7.14
C LYS A 121 -6.35 -1.23 6.26
N ASN A 122 -7.57 -1.28 5.75
CA ASN A 122 -8.25 -0.19 5.06
C ASN A 122 -8.05 1.12 5.83
N ARG A 123 -7.76 2.20 5.09
CA ARG A 123 -8.09 3.55 5.54
C ARG A 123 -9.18 4.07 4.62
N ASP A 124 -10.37 4.07 5.18
CA ASP A 124 -11.56 4.74 4.71
C ASP A 124 -11.26 6.14 4.17
N THR A 125 -11.61 6.37 2.91
CA THR A 125 -12.05 7.67 2.43
C THR A 125 -13.37 7.99 3.11
N LYS A 126 -13.35 8.98 4.02
CA LYS A 126 -14.57 9.62 4.52
C LYS A 126 -15.35 10.22 3.36
N PHE A 127 -16.47 9.60 3.02
CA PHE A 127 -17.68 10.35 2.72
C PHE A 127 -18.65 10.16 3.89
N ILE A 128 -19.12 11.29 4.41
CA ILE A 128 -20.07 11.37 5.52
C ILE A 128 -21.44 11.01 4.97
N THR A 129 -22.02 9.91 5.44
CA THR A 129 -23.41 9.90 5.91
C THR A 129 -23.52 8.95 7.11
N SER A 130 -23.97 9.55 8.20
CA SER A 130 -24.35 8.99 9.48
C SER A 130 -25.27 7.77 9.39
N THR A 131 -25.00 6.70 10.16
CA THR A 131 -25.70 6.42 11.44
C THR A 131 -25.18 5.12 12.08
N LYS A 132 -24.86 5.23 13.38
CA LYS A 132 -24.95 4.22 14.45
C LYS A 132 -25.51 2.83 14.05
N LEU A 133 -24.79 1.75 14.32
CA LEU A 133 -24.80 1.04 15.61
C LEU A 133 -23.87 -0.18 15.57
N ASP A 134 -23.16 -0.31 16.68
CA ASP A 134 -22.44 -1.47 17.18
C ASP A 134 -23.35 -2.72 17.22
N LYS A 135 -22.91 -3.83 16.62
CA LYS A 135 -23.25 -5.22 16.99
C LYS A 135 -22.32 -6.18 16.24
N GLY A 136 -21.75 -7.11 17.00
CA GLY A 136 -20.63 -7.95 16.59
C GLY A 136 -20.91 -9.01 15.53
N GLU A 137 -19.78 -9.54 15.05
CA GLU A 137 -19.59 -10.91 14.55
C GLU A 137 -20.44 -11.34 13.34
N LYS A 138 -19.85 -11.20 12.15
CA LYS A 138 -19.94 -12.08 10.94
C LYS A 138 -19.61 -11.25 9.68
N SER A 139 -18.37 -10.77 9.56
CA SER A 139 -17.99 -10.04 8.35
C SER A 139 -17.63 -11.04 7.24
N PHE A 140 -18.51 -11.18 6.26
CA PHE A 140 -18.22 -11.88 5.00
C PHE A 140 -17.01 -11.23 4.31
N GLN A 141 -16.00 -12.01 3.96
CA GLN A 141 -14.76 -11.53 3.32
C GLN A 141 -14.82 -11.71 1.80
N PRO A 142 -14.94 -10.63 0.99
CA PRO A 142 -15.16 -10.72 -0.46
C PRO A 142 -13.95 -11.21 -1.27
N GLY A 143 -12.76 -11.31 -0.64
CA GLY A 143 -11.53 -11.76 -1.29
C GLY A 143 -11.19 -13.25 -1.11
N GLY A 144 -12.01 -14.01 -0.39
CA GLY A 144 -11.75 -15.43 -0.09
C GLY A 144 -12.05 -16.37 -1.25
N ILE A 145 -11.44 -17.56 -1.23
CA ILE A 145 -11.70 -18.64 -2.21
C ILE A 145 -13.20 -19.02 -2.22
N ILE A 146 -13.82 -19.04 -1.05
CA ILE A 146 -15.26 -19.29 -0.89
C ILE A 146 -16.10 -18.21 -1.57
N ALA A 147 -15.72 -16.93 -1.43
CA ALA A 147 -16.42 -15.82 -2.07
C ALA A 147 -16.36 -15.94 -3.60
N LYS A 148 -15.19 -16.34 -4.14
CA LYS A 148 -15.03 -16.64 -5.57
C LYS A 148 -15.84 -17.85 -6.02
N ALA A 149 -15.96 -18.88 -5.19
CA ALA A 149 -16.81 -20.04 -5.46
C ALA A 149 -18.30 -19.66 -5.48
N VAL A 150 -18.75 -18.83 -4.54
CA VAL A 150 -20.09 -18.26 -4.53
C VAL A 150 -20.33 -17.45 -5.80
N THR A 151 -19.42 -16.55 -6.17
CA THR A 151 -19.54 -15.76 -7.41
C THR A 151 -19.57 -16.64 -8.65
N ALA A 152 -18.69 -17.64 -8.73
CA ALA A 152 -18.63 -18.57 -9.86
C ALA A 152 -19.94 -19.35 -10.01
N LEU A 153 -20.52 -19.83 -8.91
CA LEU A 153 -21.76 -20.60 -8.93
C LEU A 153 -22.99 -19.72 -9.24
N VAL A 154 -23.02 -18.49 -8.74
CA VAL A 154 -24.06 -17.50 -9.05
C VAL A 154 -23.98 -17.06 -10.52
N THR A 155 -22.77 -16.93 -11.07
CA THR A 155 -22.55 -16.52 -12.47
C THR A 155 -22.77 -17.68 -13.45
N PHE A 156 -22.39 -18.89 -13.06
CA PHE A 156 -22.46 -20.11 -13.86
C PHE A 156 -23.10 -21.25 -13.05
N PRO A 157 -24.44 -21.32 -12.98
CA PRO A 157 -25.17 -22.35 -12.24
C PRO A 157 -24.85 -23.79 -12.66
N GLU A 158 -24.43 -23.99 -13.91
CA GLU A 158 -24.07 -25.30 -14.48
C GLU A 158 -22.82 -25.92 -13.80
N LEU A 159 -22.03 -25.12 -13.07
CA LEU A 159 -20.88 -25.63 -12.29
C LEU A 159 -21.31 -26.52 -11.11
N ILE A 160 -22.61 -26.56 -10.78
CA ILE A 160 -23.14 -27.45 -9.75
C ILE A 160 -22.85 -28.93 -10.01
N TYR A 161 -22.79 -29.34 -11.28
CA TYR A 161 -22.51 -30.73 -11.68
C TYR A 161 -21.04 -31.13 -11.50
N GLU A 162 -20.15 -30.17 -11.25
CA GLU A 162 -18.72 -30.42 -11.01
C GLU A 162 -18.37 -30.51 -9.52
N ILE A 163 -19.34 -30.29 -8.63
CA ILE A 163 -19.14 -30.35 -7.18
C ILE A 163 -19.39 -31.79 -6.70
N ASP A 164 -18.33 -32.60 -6.65
CA ASP A 164 -18.39 -34.00 -6.22
C ASP A 164 -18.54 -34.17 -4.70
N SER A 165 -18.12 -33.19 -3.89
CA SER A 165 -18.21 -33.25 -2.43
C SER A 165 -18.30 -31.86 -1.78
N THR A 166 -19.16 -31.73 -0.76
CA THR A 166 -19.37 -30.50 0.04
C THR A 166 -18.77 -30.61 1.45
N GLU A 167 -18.05 -31.70 1.73
CA GLU A 167 -17.50 -32.01 3.05
C GLU A 167 -16.40 -31.01 3.46
N TRP A 168 -15.58 -30.56 2.51
CA TRP A 168 -14.56 -29.52 2.71
C TRP A 168 -15.16 -28.16 3.15
N ILE A 169 -16.42 -27.90 2.84
CA ILE A 169 -17.12 -26.66 3.19
C ILE A 169 -17.59 -26.70 4.66
N LYS A 170 -17.91 -27.89 5.18
CA LYS A 170 -18.41 -28.06 6.57
C LYS A 170 -17.31 -27.84 7.61
N ASP A 171 -16.06 -28.18 7.28
CA ASP A 171 -14.91 -27.93 8.16
C ASP A 171 -14.52 -26.44 8.24
N LEU A 172 -14.97 -25.65 7.26
CA LEU A 172 -14.79 -24.22 7.20
C LEU A 172 -15.94 -23.53 7.98
N SER A 173 -15.87 -23.55 9.31
CA SER A 173 -16.82 -22.90 10.25
C SER A 173 -16.83 -21.37 10.14
N ARG A 174 -17.14 -20.85 8.95
CA ARG A 174 -17.16 -19.43 8.59
C ARG A 174 -18.51 -19.09 7.94
N PRO A 175 -19.01 -17.84 8.10
CA PRO A 175 -20.31 -17.44 7.56
C PRO A 175 -20.41 -17.60 6.04
N GLU A 176 -19.30 -17.42 5.32
CA GLU A 176 -19.22 -17.58 3.86
C GLU A 176 -19.40 -19.04 3.43
N GLY A 177 -18.95 -20.01 4.24
CA GLY A 177 -19.11 -21.44 3.95
C GLY A 177 -20.57 -21.87 4.04
N ASN A 178 -21.30 -21.36 5.04
CA ASN A 178 -22.74 -21.59 5.17
C ASN A 178 -23.52 -20.97 4.00
N LEU A 179 -23.12 -19.78 3.55
CA LEU A 179 -23.69 -19.15 2.36
C LEU A 179 -23.45 -19.98 1.11
N LEU A 180 -22.23 -20.49 0.90
CA LEU A 180 -21.92 -21.35 -0.24
C LEU A 180 -22.77 -22.63 -0.22
N LEU A 181 -22.97 -23.25 0.95
CA LEU A 181 -23.86 -24.42 1.08
C LEU A 181 -25.31 -24.10 0.68
N GLN A 182 -25.83 -22.94 1.09
CA GLN A 182 -27.19 -22.51 0.71
C GLN A 182 -27.32 -22.26 -0.79
N VAL A 183 -26.30 -21.65 -1.41
CA VAL A 183 -26.27 -21.42 -2.85
C VAL A 183 -26.19 -22.74 -3.62
N ILE A 184 -25.36 -23.69 -3.15
CA ILE A 184 -25.25 -25.05 -3.72
C ILE A 184 -26.59 -25.77 -3.60
N GLU A 185 -27.21 -25.78 -2.43
CA GLU A 185 -28.49 -26.45 -2.19
C GLU A 185 -29.61 -25.87 -3.09
N TYR A 186 -29.63 -24.55 -3.27
CA TYR A 186 -30.59 -23.90 -4.16
C TYR A 186 -30.42 -24.34 -5.62
N PHE A 187 -29.19 -24.31 -6.16
CA PHE A 187 -28.94 -24.68 -7.55
C PHE A 187 -29.01 -26.20 -7.80
N GLN A 188 -28.79 -27.05 -6.78
CA GLN A 188 -29.09 -28.48 -6.87
C GLN A 188 -30.59 -28.75 -7.02
N ASN A 189 -31.43 -28.01 -6.28
CA ASN A 189 -32.88 -28.16 -6.34
C ASN A 189 -33.50 -27.43 -7.55
N SER A 190 -32.83 -26.41 -8.09
CA SER A 190 -33.28 -25.59 -9.22
C SER A 190 -32.11 -25.22 -10.15
N PRO A 191 -31.65 -26.14 -11.02
CA PRO A 191 -30.45 -25.93 -11.86
C PRO A 191 -30.60 -24.82 -12.91
N LYS A 192 -31.83 -24.36 -13.18
CA LYS A 192 -32.13 -23.19 -14.04
C LYS A 192 -32.76 -22.02 -13.28
N GLY A 193 -32.68 -22.02 -11.95
CA GLY A 193 -33.23 -20.96 -11.11
C GLY A 193 -32.56 -19.62 -11.40
N GLN A 194 -33.32 -18.52 -11.31
CA GLN A 194 -32.72 -17.19 -11.44
C GLN A 194 -32.00 -16.79 -10.16
N VAL A 195 -30.91 -16.04 -10.30
CA VAL A 195 -30.14 -15.47 -9.18
C VAL A 195 -31.01 -14.55 -8.32
N ALA A 196 -32.01 -13.87 -8.91
CA ALA A 196 -32.94 -13.02 -8.18
C ALA A 196 -33.83 -13.79 -7.18
N ASP A 197 -34.24 -15.01 -7.54
CA ASP A 197 -35.04 -15.88 -6.68
C ASP A 197 -34.18 -16.45 -5.54
N LEU A 198 -32.91 -16.78 -5.83
CA LEU A 198 -31.91 -17.15 -4.83
C LEU A 198 -31.72 -16.02 -3.81
N LEU A 199 -31.46 -14.79 -4.26
CA LEU A 199 -31.25 -13.63 -3.39
C LEU A 199 -32.47 -13.34 -2.50
N SER A 200 -33.68 -13.66 -2.98
CA SER A 200 -34.92 -13.49 -2.22
C SER A 200 -35.10 -14.55 -1.12
N SER A 201 -34.44 -15.69 -1.24
CA SER A 201 -34.46 -16.78 -0.24
C SER A 201 -33.43 -16.62 0.87
N LEU A 202 -32.42 -15.78 0.65
CA LEU A 202 -31.30 -15.54 1.57
C LEU A 202 -31.59 -14.39 2.55
N ASP A 203 -30.85 -14.34 3.66
CA ASP A 203 -30.89 -13.20 4.56
C ASP A 203 -30.29 -11.93 3.93
N THR A 204 -30.65 -10.76 4.47
CA THR A 204 -30.27 -9.46 3.92
C THR A 204 -28.75 -9.25 3.83
N ASP A 205 -27.98 -9.83 4.74
CA ASP A 205 -26.52 -9.69 4.76
C ASP A 205 -25.89 -10.56 3.68
N SER A 206 -26.35 -11.81 3.54
CA SER A 206 -25.95 -12.75 2.49
C SER A 206 -26.28 -12.26 1.08
N ALA A 207 -27.49 -11.73 0.87
CA ALA A 207 -27.92 -11.20 -0.42
C ALA A 207 -27.12 -9.95 -0.81
N SER A 208 -26.86 -9.07 0.16
CA SER A 208 -26.03 -7.87 -0.04
C SER A 208 -24.59 -8.24 -0.37
N PHE A 209 -24.04 -9.27 0.28
CA PHE A 209 -22.70 -9.78 0.01
C PHE A 209 -22.58 -10.34 -1.42
N ILE A 210 -23.53 -11.16 -1.88
CA ILE A 210 -23.54 -11.64 -3.28
C ILE A 210 -23.64 -10.46 -4.26
N GLY A 211 -24.45 -9.44 -3.95
CA GLY A 211 -24.53 -8.22 -4.75
C GLY A 211 -23.19 -7.48 -4.86
N THR A 212 -22.46 -7.34 -3.75
CA THR A 212 -21.12 -6.76 -3.73
C THR A 212 -20.14 -7.60 -4.55
N LEU A 213 -20.20 -8.93 -4.42
CA LEU A 213 -19.33 -9.83 -5.19
C LEU A 213 -19.54 -9.72 -6.69
N LEU A 214 -20.79 -9.68 -7.15
CA LEU A 214 -21.12 -9.53 -8.57
C LEU A 214 -20.69 -8.16 -9.13
N SER A 215 -20.66 -7.12 -8.30
CA SER A 215 -20.23 -5.78 -8.70
C SER A 215 -18.70 -5.60 -8.73
N GLU A 216 -17.94 -6.37 -7.94
CA GLU A 216 -16.49 -6.22 -7.82
C GLU A 216 -15.69 -7.19 -8.70
N THR A 217 -16.31 -8.24 -9.27
CA THR A 217 -15.58 -9.18 -10.13
C THR A 217 -15.50 -8.71 -11.59
N PRO A 218 -14.30 -8.51 -12.18
CA PRO A 218 -14.15 -8.39 -13.62
C PRO A 218 -14.54 -9.71 -14.30
N LEU A 219 -15.07 -9.65 -15.53
CA LEU A 219 -15.59 -10.80 -16.31
C LEU A 219 -14.79 -12.09 -16.04
N LEU A 220 -15.37 -12.99 -15.26
CA LEU A 220 -14.83 -14.33 -15.06
C LEU A 220 -15.08 -15.12 -16.34
N GLU A 221 -14.02 -15.48 -17.06
CA GLU A 221 -14.12 -16.46 -18.15
C GLU A 221 -14.35 -17.86 -17.54
N GLU A 222 -15.41 -18.53 -18.00
CA GLU A 222 -15.91 -19.85 -17.56
C GLU A 222 -14.80 -20.92 -17.35
N LYS A 223 -13.72 -20.84 -18.14
CA LYS A 223 -12.58 -21.77 -18.06
C LYS A 223 -11.76 -21.69 -16.76
N ASN A 224 -11.71 -20.52 -16.12
CA ASN A 224 -10.90 -20.32 -14.90
C ASN A 224 -11.69 -20.61 -13.61
N SER A 225 -12.99 -20.87 -13.72
CA SER A 225 -13.89 -21.07 -12.58
C SER A 225 -13.86 -22.50 -12.03
N LYS A 226 -13.53 -23.50 -12.87
CA LYS A 226 -13.50 -24.92 -12.48
C LYS A 226 -12.42 -25.23 -11.44
N THR A 227 -11.31 -24.49 -11.49
CA THR A 227 -10.16 -24.67 -10.59
C THR A 227 -10.49 -24.40 -9.11
N TYR A 228 -11.58 -23.67 -8.81
CA TYR A 228 -11.99 -23.39 -7.43
C TYR A 228 -12.68 -24.56 -6.73
N PHE A 229 -13.02 -25.62 -7.47
CA PHE A 229 -13.78 -26.78 -6.96
C PHE A 229 -12.96 -28.08 -6.97
N GLN A 230 -11.65 -28.01 -7.26
CA GLN A 230 -10.79 -29.18 -7.47
C GLN A 230 -9.62 -29.32 -6.48
N ASP A 231 -9.57 -28.52 -5.41
CA ASP A 231 -8.53 -28.60 -4.36
C ASP A 231 -9.16 -28.94 -3.00
#